data_AF-N8YKZ6-F1
#
_entry.id   AF-N8YKZ6-F1
#
_cell.length_a   1.000
_cell.length_b   1.000
_cell.length_c   1.000
_cell.angle_alpha   90.00
_cell.angle_beta   90.00
_cell.angle_gamma   90.00
#
_symmetry.space_group_name_H-M   'P 1'
#
loop_
_entity.id
_entity.type
_entity.pdbx_description
1 polymer ?
#
loop_
_entity_poly.entity_id
_entity_poly.type
_entity_poly.pdbx_seq_one_letter_code
_entity_poly.pdbx_strand_id
1 'polypeptide(L)'
;MKALLLSDEISQFHWTMLKSVLLILSLLPISQFFLNLWQNADASSQIVIGFMAISVFSALSIISFYNALNLTVIQLKTEFSSLLEQYLVRSYRYVPMLFLAGMLSYLVTQI
;
A
#
# COMPACT_ATOMS: atom_id res chain seq x y z
N MET A 1 -21.93 -8.85 27.02
CA MET A 1 -22.04 -8.17 25.71
C MET A 1 -20.70 -7.57 25.25
N LYS A 2 -19.55 -8.27 25.42
CA LYS A 2 -18.21 -7.76 25.06
C LYS A 2 -17.66 -8.29 23.71
N ALA A 3 -18.32 -9.29 23.12
CA ALA A 3 -17.87 -9.93 21.89
C ALA A 3 -17.98 -9.04 20.63
N LEU A 4 -18.87 -8.05 20.63
CA LEU A 4 -19.07 -7.15 19.49
C LEU A 4 -17.99 -6.04 19.37
N LEU A 5 -17.36 -5.63 20.48
CA LEU A 5 -16.31 -4.60 20.45
C LEU A 5 -14.94 -5.14 20.01
N LEU A 6 -14.63 -6.41 20.34
CA LEU A 6 -13.41 -7.10 19.90
C LEU A 6 -13.36 -7.29 18.38
N SER A 7 -14.52 -7.51 17.75
CA SER A 7 -14.67 -7.59 16.30
C SER A 7 -14.33 -6.27 15.60
N ASP A 8 -14.67 -5.13 16.19
CA ASP A 8 -14.66 -3.86 15.47
C ASP A 8 -13.22 -3.35 15.25
N GLU A 9 -12.35 -3.39 16.28
CA GLU A 9 -10.98 -2.89 16.15
C GLU A 9 -10.11 -3.77 15.24
N ILE A 10 -10.20 -5.10 15.36
CA ILE A 10 -9.48 -6.03 14.49
C ILE A 10 -10.03 -5.97 13.05
N SER A 11 -11.34 -5.85 12.88
CA SER A 11 -11.96 -5.70 11.55
C SER A 11 -11.56 -4.39 10.88
N GLN A 12 -11.56 -3.27 11.62
CA GLN A 12 -11.07 -1.98 11.13
C GLN A 12 -9.59 -2.02 10.77
N PHE A 13 -8.78 -2.70 11.57
CA PHE A 13 -7.38 -2.95 11.27
C PHE A 13 -7.22 -3.76 9.97
N HIS A 14 -7.97 -4.85 9.82
CA HIS A 14 -7.97 -5.66 8.61
C HIS A 14 -8.44 -4.87 7.38
N TRP A 15 -9.45 -4.02 7.52
CA TRP A 15 -9.93 -3.16 6.44
C TRP A 15 -8.90 -2.11 6.02
N THR A 16 -8.19 -1.53 6.99
CA THR A 16 -7.10 -0.58 6.73
C THR A 16 -5.93 -1.27 6.03
N MET A 17 -5.60 -2.48 6.46
CA MET A 17 -4.64 -3.36 5.79
C MET A 17 -5.02 -3.63 4.34
N LEU A 18 -6.26 -4.05 4.08
CA LEU A 18 -6.75 -4.33 2.74
C LEU A 18 -6.65 -3.10 1.83
N LYS A 19 -7.07 -1.92 2.33
CA LYS A 19 -6.91 -0.66 1.60
C LYS A 19 -5.46 -0.35 1.26
N SER A 20 -4.55 -0.56 2.22
CA SER A 20 -3.12 -0.34 1.99
C SER A 20 -2.58 -1.28 0.93
N VAL A 21 -2.92 -2.57 0.97
CA VAL A 21 -2.49 -3.56 -0.03
C VAL A 21 -3.09 -3.23 -1.40
N LEU A 22 -4.36 -2.86 -1.48
CA LEU A 22 -5.00 -2.45 -2.74
C LEU A 22 -4.35 -1.20 -3.34
N LEU A 23 -4.00 -0.22 -2.51
CA LEU A 23 -3.26 0.97 -2.95
C LEU A 23 -1.87 0.61 -3.49
N ILE A 24 -1.16 -0.31 -2.83
CA ILE A 24 0.14 -0.79 -3.31
C ILE A 24 -0.02 -1.53 -4.64
N LEU A 25 -1.00 -2.42 -4.75
CA LEU A 25 -1.27 -3.18 -5.97
C LEU A 25 -1.70 -2.28 -7.13
N SER A 26 -2.38 -1.17 -6.86
CA SER A 26 -2.78 -0.21 -7.90
C SER A 26 -1.59 0.57 -8.48
N LEU A 27 -0.42 0.58 -7.83
CA LEU A 27 0.80 1.16 -8.42
C LEU A 27 1.15 0.51 -9.77
N LEU A 28 0.83 -0.78 -9.96
CA LEU A 28 1.09 -1.49 -11.21
C LEU A 28 0.25 -0.97 -12.40
N PRO A 29 -1.10 -0.97 -12.37
CA PRO A 29 -1.88 -0.40 -13.46
C PRO A 29 -1.63 1.12 -13.61
N ILE A 30 -1.31 1.83 -12.53
CA ILE A 30 -0.98 3.26 -12.59
C ILE A 30 0.35 3.49 -13.32
N SER A 31 1.39 2.67 -13.07
CA SER A 31 2.65 2.79 -13.81
C SER A 31 2.45 2.54 -15.29
N GLN A 32 1.68 1.51 -15.66
CA GLN A 32 1.33 1.22 -17.05
C GLN A 32 0.51 2.35 -17.69
N PHE A 33 -0.43 2.93 -16.97
CA PHE A 33 -1.20 4.09 -17.42
C PHE A 33 -0.27 5.27 -17.77
N PHE A 34 0.65 5.62 -16.87
CA PHE A 34 1.60 6.71 -17.12
C PHE A 34 2.59 6.42 -18.25
N LEU A 35 3.07 5.17 -18.36
CA LEU A 35 3.93 4.76 -19.48
C LEU A 35 3.19 4.90 -20.81
N ASN A 36 1.94 4.45 -20.89
CA ASN A 36 1.12 4.59 -22.10
C ASN A 36 0.85 6.07 -22.42
N LEU A 37 0.54 6.90 -21.42
CA LEU A 37 0.37 8.34 -21.64
C LEU A 37 1.64 9.01 -22.15
N TRP A 38 2.80 8.65 -21.60
CA TRP A 38 4.08 9.20 -22.01
C TRP A 38 4.45 8.77 -23.43
N GLN A 39 4.30 7.49 -23.77
CA GLN A 39 4.66 6.96 -25.09
C GLN A 39 3.75 7.47 -26.22
N ASN A 40 2.48 7.77 -25.94
CA ASN A 40 1.53 8.28 -26.92
C ASN A 40 1.47 9.82 -26.99
N ALA A 41 2.28 10.51 -26.19
CA ALA A 41 2.35 11.96 -26.20
C ALA A 41 3.06 12.49 -27.46
N ASP A 42 2.58 13.60 -28.00
CA ASP A 42 3.32 14.34 -29.03
C ASP A 42 4.69 14.76 -28.49
N ALA A 43 5.72 14.71 -29.34
CA ALA A 43 7.11 15.00 -28.96
C ALA A 43 7.28 16.35 -28.24
N SER A 44 6.48 17.36 -28.58
CA SER A 44 6.47 18.68 -27.92
C SER A 44 5.95 18.65 -26.48
N SER A 45 5.05 17.71 -26.16
CA SER A 45 4.40 17.57 -24.85
C SER A 45 5.02 16.47 -23.98
N GLN A 46 5.89 15.63 -24.57
CA GLN A 46 6.47 14.44 -23.96
C GLN A 46 7.21 14.75 -22.64
N ILE A 47 7.96 15.86 -22.59
CA ILE A 47 8.68 16.28 -21.39
C ILE A 47 7.71 16.65 -20.26
N VAL A 48 6.65 17.42 -20.58
CA VAL A 48 5.66 17.87 -19.59
C VAL A 48 4.91 16.67 -19.01
N ILE A 49 4.48 15.74 -19.86
CA ILE A 49 3.79 14.52 -19.44
C ILE A 49 4.73 13.62 -18.63
N GLY A 50 6.02 13.52 -19.01
CA GLY A 50 7.03 12.80 -18.23
C GLY A 50 7.20 13.35 -16.81
N PHE A 51 7.34 14.68 -16.67
CA PHE A 51 7.42 15.32 -15.35
C PHE A 51 6.15 15.10 -14.51
N MET A 52 4.97 15.20 -15.14
CA MET A 52 3.69 14.93 -14.47
C MET A 52 3.63 13.48 -13.97
N ALA A 53 3.94 12.52 -14.85
CA ALA A 53 3.93 11.09 -14.54
C ALA A 53 4.85 10.76 -13.36
N ILE A 54 6.11 11.20 -13.40
CA ILE A 54 7.08 10.97 -12.33
C ILE A 54 6.60 11.61 -11.02
N SER A 55 6.09 12.83 -11.07
CA SER A 55 5.63 13.55 -9.88
C SER A 55 4.44 12.86 -9.21
N VAL A 56 3.41 12.50 -9.98
CA VAL A 56 2.22 11.84 -9.45
C VAL A 56 2.54 10.43 -8.98
N PHE A 57 3.33 9.67 -9.75
CA PHE A 57 3.74 8.32 -9.36
C PHE A 57 4.58 8.31 -8.09
N SER A 58 5.47 9.30 -7.93
CA SER A 58 6.27 9.47 -6.71
C SER A 58 5.38 9.79 -5.50
N ALA A 59 4.40 10.69 -5.65
CA ALA A 59 3.46 11.00 -4.58
C ALA A 59 2.66 9.75 -4.15
N LEU A 60 2.14 8.98 -5.11
CA LEU A 60 1.41 7.73 -4.83
C LEU A 60 2.30 6.68 -4.14
N SER A 61 3.55 6.57 -4.56
CA SER A 61 4.53 5.67 -3.94
C SER A 61 4.83 6.06 -2.49
N ILE A 62 5.00 7.37 -2.21
CA ILE A 62 5.20 7.89 -0.86
C ILE A 62 3.98 7.64 0.02
N ILE A 63 2.76 7.89 -0.49
CA ILE A 63 1.52 7.64 0.25
C ILE A 63 1.37 6.14 0.55
N SER A 64 1.72 5.28 -0.41
CA SER A 64 1.70 3.82 -0.24
C SER A 64 2.68 3.38 0.84
N PHE A 65 3.91 3.90 0.82
CA PHE A 65 4.93 3.67 1.84
C PHE A 65 4.46 4.12 3.22
N TYR A 66 3.94 5.35 3.32
CA TYR A 66 3.46 5.90 4.58
C TYR A 66 2.32 5.05 5.18
N ASN A 67 1.33 4.66 4.37
CA ASN A 67 0.24 3.80 4.83
C ASN A 67 0.72 2.43 5.28
N ALA A 68 1.63 1.80 4.53
CA ALA A 68 2.21 0.52 4.88
C ALA A 68 3.02 0.61 6.19
N LEU A 69 3.82 1.66 6.36
CA LEU A 69 4.61 1.90 7.57
C LEU A 69 3.71 2.14 8.78
N ASN A 70 2.67 2.95 8.64
CA ASN A 70 1.75 3.27 9.72
C ASN A 70 1.08 2.01 10.31
N LEU A 71 0.76 1.02 9.46
CA LEU A 71 0.21 -0.27 9.90
C LEU A 71 1.19 -1.10 10.74
N THR A 72 2.50 -0.92 10.58
CA THR A 72 3.50 -1.62 11.40
C THR A 72 3.57 -1.07 12.82
N VAL A 73 3.31 0.22 12.99
CA VAL A 73 3.41 0.94 14.28
C VAL A 73 2.08 1.11 15.01
N ILE A 74 0.94 0.85 14.35
CA ILE A 74 -0.39 1.09 14.92
C ILE A 74 -0.58 0.31 16.23
N GLN A 75 -1.02 0.95 17.30
CA GLN A 75 -1.26 0.26 18.57
C GLN A 75 -2.71 -0.18 18.62
N LEU A 76 -2.94 -1.49 18.73
CA LEU A 76 -4.28 -2.04 18.94
C LEU A 76 -4.49 -2.14 20.45
N LYS A 77 -5.62 -1.63 20.93
CA LYS A 77 -6.01 -1.68 22.36
C LYS A 77 -6.70 -2.99 22.71
N THR A 78 -6.80 -3.90 21.74
CA THR A 78 -7.47 -5.18 21.86
C THR A 78 -6.75 -6.09 22.86
N GLU A 79 -7.49 -6.59 23.85
CA GLU A 79 -7.00 -7.66 24.73
C GLU A 79 -7.09 -8.99 23.97
N PHE A 80 -5.94 -9.58 23.65
CA PHE A 80 -5.86 -10.87 22.97
C PHE A 80 -6.11 -12.01 23.95
N SER A 81 -6.92 -13.01 23.55
CA SER A 81 -7.26 -14.13 24.42
C SER A 81 -6.14 -15.17 24.48
N SER A 82 -5.25 -15.20 23.49
CA SER A 82 -4.15 -16.15 23.41
C SER A 82 -2.87 -15.54 22.86
N LEU A 83 -1.73 -16.14 23.22
CA LEU A 83 -0.43 -15.79 22.65
C LEU A 83 -0.41 -15.99 21.12
N LEU A 84 -1.11 -17.02 20.62
CA LEU A 84 -1.20 -17.30 19.18
C LEU A 84 -1.87 -16.16 18.41
N GLU A 85 -2.99 -15.62 18.91
CA GLU A 85 -3.66 -14.46 18.31
C GLU A 85 -2.73 -13.25 18.28
N GLN A 86 -2.01 -12.99 19.38
CA GLN A 86 -1.06 -11.89 19.45
C GLN A 86 0.07 -12.03 18.42
N TYR A 87 0.62 -13.23 18.25
CA TYR A 87 1.66 -13.51 17.23
C TYR A 87 1.13 -13.37 15.80
N LEU A 88 -0.07 -13.85 15.53
CA LEU A 88 -0.71 -13.72 14.21
C LEU A 88 -0.94 -12.25 13.85
N VAL A 89 -1.51 -11.46 14.75
CA VAL A 89 -1.74 -10.04 14.53
C VAL A 89 -0.42 -9.28 14.38
N ARG A 90 0.60 -9.62 15.18
CA ARG A 90 1.93 -9.02 15.06
C ARG A 90 2.57 -9.28 13.70
N SER A 91 2.47 -10.51 13.19
CA SER A 91 3.02 -10.88 11.89
C SER A 91 2.21 -10.25 10.75
N TYR A 92 0.89 -10.24 10.88
CA TYR A 92 -0.03 -9.70 9.88
C TYR A 92 0.29 -8.22 9.58
N ARG A 93 0.66 -7.40 10.57
CA ARG A 93 1.06 -5.98 10.39
C ARG A 93 2.15 -5.73 9.35
N TYR A 94 3.02 -6.70 9.08
CA TYR A 94 4.11 -6.53 8.12
C TYR A 94 3.72 -6.85 6.67
N VAL A 95 2.54 -7.44 6.44
CA VAL A 95 2.10 -7.82 5.09
C VAL A 95 2.09 -6.65 4.11
N PRO A 96 1.58 -5.44 4.43
CA PRO A 96 1.61 -4.32 3.48
C PRO A 96 3.03 -3.92 3.09
N MET A 97 3.97 -3.93 4.03
CA MET A 97 5.37 -3.65 3.73
C MET A 97 6.00 -4.72 2.82
N LEU A 98 5.66 -6.01 3.01
CA LEU A 98 6.10 -7.08 2.12
C LEU A 98 5.55 -6.90 0.70
N PHE A 99 4.26 -6.56 0.57
CA PHE A 99 3.65 -6.25 -0.73
C PHE A 99 4.31 -5.05 -1.38
N LEU A 100 4.62 -4.00 -0.62
CA LEU A 100 5.29 -2.81 -1.14
C LEU A 100 6.70 -3.14 -1.63
N ALA A 101 7.47 -3.89 -0.84
CA ALA A 101 8.81 -4.33 -1.23
C ALA A 101 8.78 -5.18 -2.51
N GLY A 102 7.85 -6.13 -2.60
CA GLY A 102 7.65 -6.94 -3.81
C GLY A 102 7.25 -6.09 -5.03
N MET A 103 6.30 -5.16 -4.85
CA MET A 103 5.84 -4.27 -5.92
C MET A 103 6.96 -3.37 -6.44
N LEU A 104 7.72 -2.73 -5.55
CA LEU A 104 8.85 -1.88 -5.94
C LEU A 104 9.95 -2.69 -6.63
N SER A 105 10.26 -3.88 -6.12
CA SER A 105 11.24 -4.78 -6.75
C SER A 105 10.81 -5.15 -8.16
N TYR A 106 9.53 -5.49 -8.36
CA TYR A 106 8.98 -5.78 -9.67
C TYR A 106 9.05 -4.57 -10.60
N LEU A 107 8.57 -3.40 -10.16
CA LEU A 107 8.54 -2.19 -10.98
C LEU A 107 9.94 -1.77 -11.45
N VAL A 108 10.95 -1.89 -10.59
CA VAL A 108 12.34 -1.60 -10.95
C VAL A 108 12.86 -2.56 -12.02
N THR A 109 12.45 -3.83 -12.03
CA THR A 109 12.86 -4.78 -13.08
C THR A 109 12.18 -4.56 -14.42
N GLN A 110 11.15 -3.72 -14.49
CA GLN A 110 10.44 -3.36 -15.72
C GLN A 110 10.98 -2.05 -16.35
N ILE A 111 11.95 -1.40 -15.70
CA ILE A 111 12.72 -0.26 -16.23
C ILE A 111 13.85 -0.82 -17.11
#